data_AF-A0A656GL21-F1
#
_entry.id   AF-A0A656GL21-F1
#
_cell.length_a   1.000
_cell.length_b   1.000
_cell.length_c   1.000
_cell.angle_alpha   90.00
_cell.angle_beta   90.00
_cell.angle_gamma   90.00
#
_symmetry.space_group_name_H-M   'P 1'
#
loop_
_entity.id
_entity.type
_entity.pdbx_description
1 polymer ?
#
loop_
_entity_poly.entity_id
_entity_poly.type
_entity_poly.pdbx_seq_one_letter_code
_entity_poly.pdbx_strand_id
1 'polypeptide(L)' 'IKATEGATVQDAKYTTYRTDARVVGIKTGAYHYFRALSSSPEAQRDNIVSTLTAAGFDASTEFFAIDAEL' A
#
# COMPACT_ATOMS: atom_id res chain seq x y z
N ILE A 1 2.52 6.54 1.77
CA ILE A 1 1.36 6.82 0.87
C ILE A 1 0.36 5.69 1.03
N LYS A 2 -0.94 5.98 1.22
CA LYS A 2 -1.95 4.93 1.37
C LYS A 2 -2.01 4.09 0.09
N ALA A 3 -1.97 2.77 0.22
CA ALA A 3 -2.04 1.86 -0.91
C ALA A 3 -3.31 1.02 -0.85
N THR A 4 -3.59 0.42 0.30
CA THR A 4 -4.71 -0.50 0.47
C THR A 4 -5.36 -0.35 1.83
N GLU A 5 -6.58 -0.84 1.94
CA GLU A 5 -7.32 -0.93 3.20
C GLU A 5 -8.17 -2.20 3.21
N GLY A 6 -8.06 -2.99 4.28
CA GLY A 6 -8.77 -4.27 4.38
C GLY A 6 -8.57 -5.18 3.16
N ALA A 7 -9.54 -6.05 2.89
CA ALA A 7 -9.43 -7.04 1.82
C ALA A 7 -9.61 -6.48 0.39
N THR A 8 -10.22 -5.31 0.21
CA THR A 8 -10.73 -4.92 -1.13
C THR A 8 -10.46 -3.48 -1.54
N VAL A 9 -10.15 -2.58 -0.61
CA VAL A 9 -9.94 -1.18 -0.97
C VAL A 9 -8.52 -0.99 -1.46
N GLN A 10 -8.41 -0.41 -2.65
CA GLN A 10 -7.18 0.07 -3.26
C GLN A 10 -7.29 1.59 -3.37
N ASP A 11 -6.31 2.32 -2.86
CA ASP A 11 -6.34 3.78 -2.92
C ASP A 11 -6.14 4.24 -4.37
N ALA A 12 -7.16 4.89 -4.94
CA ALA A 12 -7.17 5.30 -6.35
C ALA A 12 -6.02 6.26 -6.71
N LYS A 13 -5.41 6.93 -5.73
CA LYS A 13 -4.33 7.90 -5.96
C LYS A 13 -2.94 7.35 -5.65
N TYR A 14 -2.83 6.12 -5.14
CA TYR A 14 -1.57 5.50 -4.75
C TYR A 14 -0.51 5.58 -5.87
N THR A 15 -0.86 5.12 -7.08
CA THR A 15 0.07 5.08 -8.21
C THR A 15 0.49 6.47 -8.66
N THR A 16 -0.44 7.43 -8.74
CA THR A 16 -0.15 8.81 -9.12
C THR A 16 0.79 9.47 -8.12
N TYR A 17 0.43 9.45 -6.83
CA TYR A 17 1.25 10.09 -5.80
C TYR A 17 2.62 9.44 -5.65
N ARG A 18 2.72 8.12 -5.77
CA ARG A 18 4.02 7.42 -5.77
C ARG A 18 4.87 7.84 -6.96
N THR A 19 4.29 7.88 -8.16
CA THR A 19 5.01 8.26 -9.39
C THR A 19 5.51 9.70 -9.31
N ASP A 20 4.63 10.64 -8.97
CA ASP A 20 4.95 12.06 -8.90
C ASP A 20 6.04 12.34 -7.85
N ALA A 21 5.94 11.71 -6.67
CA ALA A 21 6.95 11.83 -5.63
C ALA A 21 8.33 11.31 -6.09
N ARG A 22 8.37 10.17 -6.77
CA ARG A 22 9.62 9.59 -7.28
C ARG A 22 10.25 10.44 -8.38
N VAL A 23 9.45 11.05 -9.26
CA VAL A 23 9.92 11.94 -10.34
C VAL A 23 10.69 13.14 -9.77
N VAL A 24 10.30 13.64 -8.60
CA VAL A 24 10.99 14.76 -7.92
C VAL A 24 12.01 14.31 -6.87
N GLY A 25 12.37 13.02 -6.85
CA GLY A 25 13.42 12.48 -5.99
C GLY A 25 13.02 12.24 -4.53
N ILE A 26 11.73 12.26 -4.20
CA ILE A 26 11.25 11.90 -2.85
C ILE A 26 11.30 10.38 -2.69
N LYS A 27 11.90 9.92 -1.59
CA LYS A 27 11.84 8.51 -1.20
C LYS A 27 10.41 8.15 -0.81
N THR A 28 9.85 7.14 -1.44
CA THR A 28 8.46 6.72 -1.23
C THR A 28 8.35 5.49 -0.33
N GLY A 29 7.16 5.34 0.25
CA GLY A 29 6.74 4.14 0.94
C GLY A 29 5.23 3.98 0.85
N ALA A 30 4.76 2.76 1.05
CA ALA A 30 3.35 2.40 1.03
C ALA A 30 2.87 2.02 2.44
N TYR A 31 1.61 2.30 2.75
CA TYR A 31 0.99 1.74 3.95
C TYR A 31 -0.36 1.10 3.63
N HIS A 32 -0.69 0.10 4.44
CA HIS A 32 -1.97 -0.61 4.44
C HIS A 32 -2.74 -0.28 5.71
N TYR A 33 -4.00 0.16 5.57
CA TYR A 33 -4.89 0.36 6.71
C TYR A 33 -5.54 -0.97 7.11
N PHE A 34 -5.14 -1.49 8.27
CA PHE A 34 -5.55 -2.81 8.74
C PHE A 34 -7.01 -2.81 9.21
N ARG A 35 -7.77 -3.82 8.80
CA ARG A 35 -9.16 -4.02 9.20
C ARG A 35 -9.29 -5.33 9.97
N ALA A 36 -9.22 -5.24 11.30
CA ALA A 36 -9.24 -6.40 12.20
C ALA A 36 -10.55 -7.20 12.20
N LEU A 37 -11.69 -6.53 11.98
CA LEU A 37 -13.02 -7.12 12.19
C LEU A 37 -13.81 -7.39 10.91
N SER A 38 -13.31 -6.93 9.75
CA SER A 38 -14.06 -7.01 8.48
C SER A 38 -13.34 -7.79 7.38
N SER A 39 -12.15 -8.34 7.65
CA SER A 39 -11.39 -9.15 6.69
C SER A 39 -10.33 -10.01 7.38
N SER A 40 -10.02 -11.19 6.82
CA SER A 40 -8.92 -12.01 7.35
C SER A 40 -7.54 -11.38 7.03
N PRO A 41 -6.48 -11.73 7.79
CA PRO A 41 -5.12 -11.31 7.47
C PRO A 41 -4.65 -11.75 6.08
N GLU A 42 -5.06 -12.94 5.61
CA GLU A 42 -4.69 -13.47 4.29
C GLU A 42 -5.31 -12.66 3.16
N ALA A 43 -6.61 -12.33 3.27
CA ALA A 43 -7.28 -11.49 2.28
C ALA A 43 -6.66 -10.09 2.21
N GLN A 44 -6.25 -9.54 3.35
CA GLN A 44 -5.54 -8.26 3.42
C GLN A 44 -4.15 -8.34 2.79
N ARG A 45 -3.39 -9.40 3.08
CA ARG A 45 -2.10 -9.69 2.44
C ARG A 45 -2.26 -9.78 0.92
N ASP A 46 -3.28 -10.49 0.42
CA ASP A 46 -3.49 -10.67 -1.02
C ASP A 46 -3.81 -9.33 -1.70
N ASN A 47 -4.61 -8.46 -1.06
CA ASN A 47 -4.83 -7.09 -1.52
C ASN A 47 -3.54 -6.25 -1.55
N ILE A 48 -2.73 -6.33 -0.49
CA ILE A 48 -1.42 -5.65 -0.40
C ILE A 48 -0.51 -6.11 -1.54
N VAL A 49 -0.28 -7.42 -1.65
CA VAL A 49 0.67 -7.98 -2.61
C VAL A 49 0.25 -7.67 -4.04
N SER A 50 -1.02 -7.91 -4.40
CA SER A 50 -1.50 -7.61 -5.76
C SER A 50 -1.35 -6.13 -6.13
N THR A 51 -1.72 -5.22 -5.23
CA THR A 51 -1.64 -3.77 -5.46
C THR A 51 -0.18 -3.29 -5.58
N LEU A 52 0.70 -3.73 -4.67
CA LEU A 52 2.10 -3.31 -4.67
C LEU A 52 2.88 -3.92 -5.85
N THR A 53 2.62 -5.18 -6.21
CA THR A 53 3.20 -5.80 -7.40
C THR A 53 2.77 -5.08 -8.67
N ALA A 54 1.48 -4.77 -8.82
CA ALA A 54 0.98 -4.03 -9.99
C ALA A 54 1.60 -2.63 -10.12
N ALA A 55 1.92 -1.98 -9.00
CA ALA A 55 2.58 -0.68 -8.98
C ALA A 55 4.13 -0.75 -9.15
N GLY A 56 4.70 -1.95 -9.24
CA GLY A 56 6.16 -2.13 -9.29
C GLY A 56 6.85 -1.61 -8.03
N PHE A 57 6.30 -1.91 -6.85
CA PHE A 57 6.92 -1.60 -5.56
C PHE A 57 8.27 -2.31 -5.45
N ASP A 58 9.30 -1.58 -5.03
CA ASP A 58 10.67 -2.08 -4.89
C ASP A 58 11.09 -2.06 -3.42
N ALA A 59 11.07 -3.24 -2.79
CA ALA A 59 11.43 -3.40 -1.38
C ALA A 59 12.91 -3.09 -1.06
N SER A 60 13.77 -2.90 -2.07
CA SER A 60 15.16 -2.46 -1.85
C SER A 60 15.29 -0.94 -1.70
N THR A 61 14.31 -0.16 -2.17
CA THR A 61 14.34 1.30 -2.16
C THR A 61 13.15 1.96 -1.47
N GLU A 62 12.10 1.19 -1.16
CA GLU A 62 10.85 1.69 -0.58
C GLU A 62 10.49 0.98 0.73
N PHE A 63 9.78 1.71 1.58
CA PHE A 63 9.32 1.20 2.88
C PHE A 63 7.86 0.77 2.82
N PHE A 64 7.53 -0.30 3.55
CA PHE A 64 6.16 -0.76 3.73
C PHE A 64 5.78 -0.69 5.21
N ALA A 65 4.58 -0.18 5.50
CA ALA A 65 4.05 -0.08 6.85
C ALA A 65 2.64 -0.69 6.94
N ILE A 66 2.34 -1.26 8.11
CA ILE A 66 0.98 -1.60 8.51
C ILE A 66 0.49 -0.51 9.45
N ASP A 67 -0.58 0.15 9.06
CA ASP A 67 -1.32 1.10 9.88
C ASP A 67 -2.41 0.33 10.63
N ALA A 68 -2.15 0.05 11.89
CA ALA A 68 -3.04 -0.68 12.79
C ALA A 68 -3.48 0.24 13.93
N GLU A 69 -4.62 0.89 13.72
CA GLU A 69 -5.23 1.84 14.66
C GLU A 69 -6.73 1.58 14.85
N LEU A 70 -7.36 2.32 15.77
CA LEU A 70 -8.76 2.19 16.18
C LEU A 70 -9.70 3.13 15.41
#